data_AF-A0A9P0NQH2-F1
#
_entry.id   AF-A0A9P0NQH2-F1
#
_cell.length_a   1.000
_cell.length_b   1.000
_cell.length_c   1.000
_cell.angle_alpha   90.00
_cell.angle_beta   90.00
_cell.angle_gamma   90.00
#
_symmetry.space_group_name_H-M   'P 1'
#
loop_
_entity.id
_entity.type
_entity.pdbx_description
1 polymer ?
#
loop_
_entity_poly.entity_id
_entity_poly.type
_entity_poly.pdbx_seq_one_letter_code
_entity_poly.pdbx_strand_id
1 'polypeptide(L)'
;MTHLQHITCYFNNISHVFILSLVTFSKNLNMIEIRHHTFGQPIIILEFDDSQEVIIYNDKLDSIFNHPEIQDRKVVILSLIGAFRGGKSFFLDYCLRFLYAHFPSINNPNKVTSFIFKKDDTWMGEPDEPLTGFSWRSGTKRDTTGIIMWNDVFLHTLDRTGEKIAIFVMDTQGLFDNESTPADNSRIFALGNLISSIQLLNLMNRAQEDHFQYLQFATEFAKFAGSSMIEKPFQNLTFLIRDWNNDDEYSYGTAGGNKYIKEVLSPNNCNNQELQSVRETIFECFNKIECCLLPYPGKIVASRKNYDGRWSEMNEEFRSELKTFIEFLLMPDNLIIKQINSIDVNVKDMSQYLKNFFTIFQSTEVPRTSSIYEFTVESHMNSLVKKCVNDYKMTVYRNSDLITKESMPIIHEKCKEKALVLYSHEKKMGSSEHDEKFRTELIDEIDKFYEYFNEQSEQKSKEIEAELMVQHAAIVREQQQRLEATEALIQAEERLRRLEDRQNQIEAAEYERQRMMYEARVHAEQLRTQDMEMRFREQGEFRRTLISVVGVVALVGATVVTGGLPAGMSAVTEGSYAIVRSAAAVEEAVIAVESVWSSIKRCLIM
;
A
#
# COMPACT_ATOMS: atom_id res chain seq x y z
N MET A 1 -32.90 -54.87 -49.62
CA MET A 1 -31.58 -54.20 -49.65
C MET A 1 -31.56 -52.87 -50.40
N THR A 2 -32.42 -52.63 -51.39
CA THR A 2 -32.36 -51.45 -52.28
C THR A 2 -32.68 -50.09 -51.64
N HIS A 3 -33.53 -50.00 -50.61
CA HIS A 3 -33.85 -48.70 -49.99
C HIS A 3 -32.75 -48.11 -49.11
N LEU A 4 -31.93 -48.93 -48.42
CA LEU A 4 -30.83 -48.39 -47.58
C LEU A 4 -29.73 -47.74 -48.44
N GLN A 5 -29.39 -48.33 -49.59
CA GLN A 5 -28.34 -47.82 -50.46
C GLN A 5 -28.67 -46.43 -51.02
N HIS A 6 -29.93 -46.18 -51.39
CA HIS A 6 -30.36 -44.85 -51.82
C HIS A 6 -30.24 -43.81 -50.70
N ILE A 7 -30.59 -44.15 -49.46
CA ILE A 7 -30.48 -43.23 -48.31
C ILE A 7 -29.01 -42.90 -48.02
N THR A 8 -28.10 -43.88 -47.99
CA THR A 8 -26.67 -43.61 -47.80
C THR A 8 -26.05 -42.78 -48.93
N CYS A 9 -26.49 -42.98 -50.18
CA CYS A 9 -26.00 -42.17 -51.31
C CYS A 9 -26.54 -40.73 -51.27
N TYR A 10 -27.77 -40.53 -50.78
CA TYR A 10 -28.35 -39.20 -50.57
C TYR A 10 -27.65 -38.45 -49.42
N PHE A 11 -27.42 -39.13 -48.28
CA PHE A 11 -26.69 -38.54 -47.16
C PHE A 11 -25.25 -38.19 -47.52
N ASN A 12 -24.50 -39.08 -48.19
CA ASN A 12 -23.13 -38.76 -48.60
C ASN A 12 -23.05 -37.57 -49.58
N ASN A 13 -24.01 -37.43 -50.50
CA ASN A 13 -24.07 -36.25 -51.36
C ASN A 13 -24.43 -34.97 -50.59
N ILE A 14 -25.38 -35.03 -49.64
CA ILE A 14 -25.70 -33.89 -48.78
C ILE A 14 -24.49 -33.50 -47.94
N SER A 15 -23.76 -34.46 -47.35
CA SER A 15 -22.51 -34.20 -46.62
C SER A 15 -21.43 -33.60 -47.51
N HIS A 16 -21.23 -34.09 -48.73
CA HIS A 16 -20.23 -33.52 -49.64
C HIS A 16 -20.63 -32.11 -50.11
N VAL A 17 -21.91 -31.85 -50.37
CA VAL A 17 -22.41 -30.51 -50.71
C VAL A 17 -22.35 -29.57 -49.51
N PHE A 18 -22.61 -30.04 -48.28
CA PHE A 18 -22.41 -29.24 -47.07
C PHE A 18 -20.93 -28.93 -46.81
N ILE A 19 -20.03 -29.89 -47.03
CA ILE A 19 -18.57 -29.68 -46.86
C ILE A 19 -18.02 -28.77 -47.95
N LEU A 20 -18.40 -28.96 -49.22
CA LEU A 20 -18.03 -28.00 -50.27
C LEU A 20 -18.67 -26.64 -50.02
N SER A 21 -19.91 -26.56 -49.55
CA SER A 21 -20.55 -25.29 -49.17
C SER A 21 -19.85 -24.65 -47.98
N LEU A 22 -19.41 -25.41 -46.96
CA LEU A 22 -18.63 -24.90 -45.82
C LEU A 22 -17.21 -24.46 -46.21
N VAL A 23 -16.53 -25.18 -47.11
CA VAL A 23 -15.22 -24.78 -47.65
C VAL A 23 -15.36 -23.58 -48.59
N THR A 24 -16.46 -23.49 -49.34
CA THR A 24 -16.75 -22.33 -50.21
C THR A 24 -17.28 -21.15 -49.41
N PHE A 25 -17.97 -21.36 -48.28
CA PHE A 25 -18.39 -20.34 -47.33
C PHE A 25 -17.20 -19.86 -46.49
N SER A 26 -16.27 -20.73 -46.13
CA SER A 26 -14.96 -20.37 -45.56
C SER A 26 -14.11 -19.56 -46.55
N LYS A 27 -14.19 -19.83 -47.86
CA LYS A 27 -13.52 -19.04 -48.92
C LYS A 27 -14.29 -17.76 -49.35
N ASN A 28 -15.61 -17.72 -49.16
CA ASN A 28 -16.46 -16.56 -49.45
C ASN A 28 -16.68 -15.66 -48.22
N LEU A 29 -16.33 -16.14 -47.02
CA LEU A 29 -15.88 -15.31 -45.91
C LEU A 29 -14.51 -14.69 -46.26
N ASN A 30 -14.50 -13.88 -47.33
CA ASN A 30 -13.68 -12.67 -47.36
C ASN A 30 -14.26 -11.66 -46.35
N MET A 31 -14.42 -12.12 -45.11
CA MET A 31 -14.31 -11.26 -43.95
C MET A 31 -12.95 -10.60 -44.05
N ILE A 32 -12.91 -9.32 -43.70
CA ILE A 32 -11.66 -8.62 -43.47
C ILE A 32 -11.00 -9.36 -42.31
N GLU A 33 -10.01 -10.21 -42.60
CA GLU A 33 -9.09 -10.73 -41.59
C GLU A 33 -8.40 -9.51 -41.00
N ILE A 34 -8.88 -9.05 -39.85
CA ILE A 34 -8.17 -8.09 -39.03
C ILE A 34 -6.94 -8.85 -38.53
N ARG A 35 -5.82 -8.66 -39.21
CA ARG A 35 -4.56 -9.34 -38.90
C ARG A 35 -3.97 -8.72 -37.63
N HIS A 36 -4.46 -9.22 -36.51
CA HIS A 36 -3.98 -8.81 -35.19
C HIS A 36 -2.48 -9.13 -35.07
N HIS A 37 -1.69 -8.08 -34.87
CA HIS A 37 -0.28 -8.20 -34.55
C HIS A 37 -0.12 -8.84 -33.16
N THR A 38 0.89 -9.67 -32.96
CA THR A 38 1.01 -10.56 -31.78
C THR A 38 1.05 -9.83 -30.44
N PHE A 39 1.69 -8.64 -30.38
CA PHE A 39 1.97 -7.91 -29.13
C PHE A 39 1.16 -6.62 -28.95
N GLY A 40 0.42 -6.15 -29.96
CA GLY A 40 -0.17 -4.82 -29.92
C GLY A 40 -1.13 -4.53 -31.06
N GLN A 41 -1.72 -3.34 -31.03
CA GLN A 41 -2.72 -2.88 -31.99
C GLN A 41 -2.73 -1.35 -32.10
N PRO A 42 -3.21 -0.79 -33.24
CA PRO A 42 -3.41 0.64 -33.37
C PRO A 42 -4.57 1.12 -32.48
N ILE A 43 -4.35 2.20 -31.74
CA ILE A 43 -5.33 2.83 -30.86
C ILE A 43 -5.52 4.30 -31.26
N ILE A 44 -6.73 4.63 -31.71
CA ILE A 44 -7.14 6.01 -31.99
C ILE A 44 -7.24 6.77 -30.67
N ILE A 45 -6.42 7.80 -30.48
CA ILE A 45 -6.41 8.66 -29.28
C ILE A 45 -7.11 10.00 -29.51
N LEU A 46 -7.16 10.46 -30.76
CA LEU A 46 -7.87 11.66 -31.21
C LEU A 46 -8.55 11.34 -32.53
N GLU A 47 -9.78 11.79 -32.72
CA GLU A 47 -10.57 11.64 -33.95
C GLU A 47 -11.31 12.95 -34.26
N PHE A 48 -11.64 13.17 -35.54
CA PHE A 48 -12.54 14.23 -35.98
C PHE A 48 -13.87 13.59 -36.36
N ASP A 49 -14.97 14.07 -35.80
CA ASP A 49 -16.30 13.55 -36.10
C ASP A 49 -16.85 14.08 -37.44
N ASP A 50 -18.04 13.63 -37.84
CA ASP A 50 -18.72 14.10 -39.07
C ASP A 50 -19.05 15.61 -39.03
N SER A 51 -19.02 16.23 -37.84
CA SER A 51 -19.24 17.67 -37.59
C SER A 51 -17.93 18.48 -37.55
N GLN A 52 -16.78 17.82 -37.74
CA GLN A 52 -15.42 18.37 -37.58
C GLN A 52 -15.06 18.77 -36.13
N GLU A 53 -15.79 18.28 -35.14
CA GLU A 53 -15.42 18.39 -33.72
C GLU A 53 -14.35 17.36 -33.34
N VAL A 54 -13.46 17.75 -32.42
CA VAL A 54 -12.32 16.92 -32.00
C VAL A 54 -12.71 16.05 -30.80
N ILE A 55 -12.85 14.74 -31.05
CA ILE A 55 -13.07 13.71 -30.05
C ILE A 55 -11.73 13.27 -29.47
N ILE A 56 -11.56 13.39 -28.15
CA ILE A 56 -10.37 12.91 -27.42
C ILE A 56 -10.73 11.66 -26.63
N TYR A 57 -10.01 10.56 -26.86
CA TYR A 57 -10.19 9.33 -26.11
C TYR A 57 -9.25 9.25 -24.90
N ASN A 58 -9.54 10.03 -23.86
CA ASN A 58 -8.71 10.10 -22.64
C ASN A 58 -8.45 8.72 -22.02
N ASP A 59 -9.45 7.84 -21.90
CA ASP A 59 -9.27 6.49 -21.34
C ASP A 59 -8.28 5.63 -22.16
N LYS A 60 -8.30 5.78 -23.49
CA LYS A 60 -7.37 5.08 -24.40
C LYS A 60 -5.96 5.66 -24.26
N LEU A 61 -5.82 6.97 -24.19
CA LEU A 61 -4.54 7.64 -23.93
C LEU A 61 -3.95 7.17 -22.59
N ASP A 62 -4.75 7.17 -21.53
CA ASP A 62 -4.37 6.71 -20.19
C ASP A 62 -3.96 5.23 -20.18
N SER A 63 -4.61 4.37 -20.97
CA SER A 63 -4.23 2.96 -21.09
C SER A 63 -2.84 2.73 -21.71
N ILE A 64 -2.34 3.69 -22.51
CA ILE A 64 -1.00 3.65 -23.12
C ILE A 64 0.03 4.34 -22.20
N PHE A 65 -0.31 5.51 -21.66
CA PHE A 65 0.66 6.37 -20.96
C PHE A 65 0.77 6.13 -19.46
N ASN A 66 -0.22 5.54 -18.78
CA ASN A 66 -0.21 5.41 -17.32
C ASN A 66 0.36 4.07 -16.79
N HIS A 67 1.04 3.28 -17.64
CA HIS A 67 1.67 2.04 -17.17
C HIS A 67 2.79 2.37 -16.15
N PRO A 68 2.86 1.69 -14.97
CA PRO A 68 3.80 2.07 -13.91
C PRO A 68 5.28 2.01 -14.32
N GLU A 69 5.66 1.07 -15.18
CA GLU A 69 7.07 0.87 -15.59
C GLU A 69 7.64 2.01 -16.46
N ILE A 70 6.77 2.83 -17.07
CA ILE A 70 7.19 3.85 -18.03
C ILE A 70 7.14 5.29 -17.47
N GLN A 71 6.48 5.54 -16.34
CA GLN A 71 6.21 6.90 -15.83
C GLN A 71 7.45 7.81 -15.78
N ASP A 72 8.53 7.30 -15.19
CA ASP A 72 9.78 8.04 -14.97
C ASP A 72 10.77 7.94 -16.15
N ARG A 73 10.42 7.20 -17.21
CA ARG A 73 11.27 7.05 -18.41
C ARG A 73 11.16 8.31 -19.28
N LYS A 74 12.25 8.68 -19.93
CA LYS A 74 12.26 9.76 -20.94
C LYS A 74 11.54 9.30 -22.21
N VAL A 75 10.82 10.21 -22.85
CA VAL A 75 9.95 9.91 -23.99
C VAL A 75 10.74 9.99 -25.30
N VAL A 76 10.50 9.08 -26.23
CA VAL A 76 10.84 9.19 -27.66
C VAL A 76 9.57 8.94 -28.46
N ILE A 77 9.18 9.82 -29.37
CA ILE A 77 7.98 9.60 -30.21
C ILE A 77 8.37 9.76 -31.68
N LEU A 78 8.31 8.64 -32.41
CA LEU A 78 8.34 8.62 -33.86
C LEU A 78 6.93 8.92 -34.37
N SER A 79 6.78 10.00 -35.14
CA SER A 79 5.55 10.33 -35.85
C SER A 79 5.76 10.25 -37.35
N LEU A 80 4.74 9.80 -38.09
CA LEU A 80 4.72 9.89 -39.53
C LEU A 80 3.42 10.57 -40.00
N ILE A 81 3.59 11.68 -40.70
CA ILE A 81 2.52 12.52 -41.27
C ILE A 81 2.74 12.70 -42.77
N GLY A 82 1.68 13.04 -43.50
CA GLY A 82 1.74 13.22 -44.95
C GLY A 82 0.46 12.78 -45.63
N ALA A 83 0.48 12.83 -46.97
CA ALA A 83 -0.73 12.69 -47.77
C ALA A 83 -1.50 11.38 -47.55
N PHE A 84 -2.82 11.42 -47.71
CA PHE A 84 -3.65 10.23 -47.81
C PHE A 84 -3.11 9.31 -48.92
N ARG A 85 -3.11 7.99 -48.65
CA ARG A 85 -2.51 6.94 -49.50
C ARG A 85 -1.00 7.01 -49.77
N GLY A 86 -0.23 7.90 -49.13
CA GLY A 86 1.23 7.96 -49.28
C GLY A 86 2.05 6.77 -48.72
N GLY A 87 1.43 5.63 -48.40
CA GLY A 87 2.13 4.45 -47.87
C GLY A 87 2.72 4.66 -46.46
N LYS A 88 2.03 5.43 -45.60
CA LYS A 88 2.43 5.81 -44.24
C LYS A 88 2.52 4.62 -43.29
N SER A 89 1.38 3.99 -43.01
CA SER A 89 1.27 2.90 -42.04
C SER A 89 2.10 1.67 -42.46
N PHE A 90 2.20 1.40 -43.76
CA PHE A 90 3.14 0.40 -44.33
C PHE A 90 4.60 0.66 -43.91
N PHE A 91 5.05 1.92 -43.88
CA PHE A 91 6.40 2.26 -43.41
C PHE A 91 6.51 2.06 -41.89
N LEU A 92 5.51 2.50 -41.14
CA LEU A 92 5.47 2.34 -39.68
C LEU A 92 5.45 0.87 -39.24
N ASP A 93 4.82 -0.03 -40.00
CA ASP A 93 4.84 -1.47 -39.69
C ASP A 93 6.25 -2.07 -39.85
N TYR A 94 7.05 -1.58 -40.81
CA TYR A 94 8.47 -1.95 -40.90
C TYR A 94 9.29 -1.34 -39.74
N CYS A 95 8.95 -0.13 -39.29
CA CYS A 95 9.50 0.40 -38.04
C CYS A 95 9.12 -0.48 -36.84
N LEU A 96 7.88 -0.99 -36.74
CA LEU A 96 7.47 -1.93 -35.70
C LEU A 96 8.29 -3.23 -35.77
N ARG A 97 8.48 -3.82 -36.96
CA ARG A 97 9.36 -5.00 -37.13
C ARG A 97 10.77 -4.75 -36.60
N PHE A 98 11.39 -3.61 -36.93
CA PHE A 98 12.68 -3.22 -36.37
C PHE A 98 12.62 -3.11 -34.84
N LEU A 99 11.60 -2.44 -34.30
CA LEU A 99 11.48 -2.20 -32.86
C LEU A 99 11.31 -3.51 -32.07
N TYR A 100 10.45 -4.43 -32.51
CA TYR A 100 10.32 -5.76 -31.89
C TYR A 100 11.52 -6.69 -32.12
N ALA A 101 12.34 -6.43 -33.14
CA ALA A 101 13.58 -7.16 -33.34
C ALA A 101 14.64 -6.74 -32.31
N HIS A 102 14.78 -5.44 -32.04
CA HIS A 102 15.91 -4.87 -31.30
C HIS A 102 15.61 -4.39 -29.87
N PHE A 103 14.35 -4.16 -29.49
CA PHE A 103 13.97 -3.67 -28.15
C PHE A 103 12.95 -4.58 -27.46
N PRO A 104 12.99 -4.71 -26.11
CA PRO A 104 11.86 -5.22 -25.35
C PRO A 104 10.70 -4.22 -25.38
N SER A 105 9.48 -4.70 -25.15
CA SER A 105 8.28 -3.87 -25.01
C SER A 105 7.50 -4.27 -23.76
N ILE A 106 6.48 -3.50 -23.40
CA ILE A 106 5.61 -3.81 -22.24
C ILE A 106 4.93 -5.17 -22.40
N ASN A 107 4.47 -5.50 -23.61
CA ASN A 107 3.85 -6.81 -23.89
C ASN A 107 4.87 -7.90 -24.30
N ASN A 108 6.16 -7.55 -24.44
CA ASN A 108 7.25 -8.50 -24.69
C ASN A 108 8.54 -8.15 -23.91
N PRO A 109 8.52 -8.22 -22.56
CA PRO A 109 9.62 -7.74 -21.73
C PRO A 109 10.84 -8.69 -21.71
N ASN A 110 10.63 -9.98 -22.00
CA ASN A 110 11.67 -11.02 -21.96
C ASN A 110 12.48 -11.13 -23.27
N LYS A 111 12.36 -10.17 -24.18
CA LYS A 111 13.15 -10.13 -25.42
C LYS A 111 14.64 -10.02 -25.09
N VAL A 112 15.41 -11.06 -25.39
CA VAL A 112 16.87 -11.00 -25.36
C VAL A 112 17.35 -10.06 -26.47
N THR A 113 17.84 -8.89 -26.09
CA THR A 113 18.41 -7.93 -27.03
C THR A 113 19.86 -8.28 -27.33
N SER A 114 20.19 -8.38 -28.61
CA SER A 114 21.58 -8.41 -29.07
C SER A 114 21.78 -7.31 -30.10
N PHE A 115 22.28 -6.15 -29.68
CA PHE A 115 22.69 -5.05 -30.57
C PHE A 115 23.99 -5.34 -31.35
N ILE A 116 24.35 -6.62 -31.51
CA ILE A 116 25.42 -7.04 -32.41
C ILE A 116 24.82 -7.06 -33.81
N PHE A 117 24.84 -5.89 -34.46
CA PHE A 117 24.45 -5.75 -35.87
C PHE A 117 25.28 -6.70 -36.73
N LYS A 118 24.69 -7.84 -37.08
CA LYS A 118 25.29 -8.76 -38.04
C LYS A 118 24.93 -8.29 -39.43
N LYS A 119 25.84 -8.50 -40.38
CA LYS A 119 25.64 -8.10 -41.78
C LYS A 119 24.38 -8.73 -42.41
N ASP A 120 23.94 -9.85 -41.85
CA ASP A 120 22.75 -10.61 -42.23
C ASP A 120 21.54 -10.34 -41.30
N ASP A 121 21.45 -9.19 -40.61
CA ASP A 121 20.36 -8.93 -39.67
C ASP A 121 18.98 -9.02 -40.34
N THR A 122 18.18 -10.00 -39.90
CA THR A 122 16.89 -10.40 -40.49
C THR A 122 15.70 -9.69 -39.85
N TRP A 123 15.89 -8.51 -39.26
CA TRP A 123 14.83 -7.77 -38.57
C TRP A 123 13.62 -7.46 -39.47
N MET A 124 13.82 -7.40 -40.79
CA MET A 124 12.75 -7.24 -41.78
C MET A 124 11.74 -8.40 -41.82
N GLY A 125 11.98 -9.50 -41.11
CA GLY A 125 11.17 -10.73 -41.12
C GLY A 125 11.59 -11.71 -42.22
N GLU A 126 10.90 -12.84 -42.32
CA GLU A 126 11.12 -13.80 -43.41
C GLU A 126 10.63 -13.22 -44.76
N PRO A 127 11.19 -13.64 -45.92
CA PRO A 127 10.89 -13.05 -47.23
C PRO A 127 9.39 -12.94 -47.55
N ASP A 128 8.66 -14.03 -47.29
CA ASP A 128 7.23 -14.15 -47.57
C ASP A 128 6.34 -13.87 -46.35
N GLU A 129 6.91 -13.36 -45.26
CA GLU A 129 6.17 -13.04 -44.03
C GLU A 129 5.25 -11.82 -44.25
N PRO A 130 3.93 -11.95 -44.09
CA PRO A 130 3.01 -10.83 -44.21
C PRO A 130 3.24 -9.78 -43.14
N LEU A 131 3.15 -8.51 -43.53
CA LEU A 131 3.28 -7.37 -42.64
C LEU A 131 2.00 -7.21 -41.80
N THR A 132 2.16 -6.92 -40.52
CA THR A 132 1.07 -6.68 -39.57
C THR A 132 1.45 -5.55 -38.64
N GLY A 133 0.46 -4.78 -38.17
CA GLY A 133 0.69 -3.57 -37.39
C GLY A 133 -0.51 -2.64 -37.48
N PHE A 134 -0.28 -1.40 -37.91
CA PHE A 134 -1.31 -0.43 -38.22
C PHE A 134 -2.17 -0.92 -39.42
N SER A 135 -3.45 -0.55 -39.46
CA SER A 135 -4.32 -0.97 -40.56
C SER A 135 -4.04 -0.19 -41.85
N TRP A 136 -3.60 -0.86 -42.90
CA TRP A 136 -3.49 -0.29 -44.25
C TRP A 136 -4.14 -1.18 -45.31
N ARG A 137 -4.78 -0.58 -46.31
CA ARG A 137 -5.23 -1.29 -47.53
C ARG A 137 -5.02 -0.44 -48.79
N SER A 138 -4.95 -1.08 -49.94
CA SER A 138 -5.05 -0.40 -51.24
C SER A 138 -6.51 -0.08 -51.56
N GLY A 139 -6.85 1.15 -51.93
CA GLY A 139 -8.21 1.54 -52.31
C GLY A 139 -8.46 3.05 -52.26
N THR A 140 -9.73 3.47 -52.34
CA THR A 140 -10.12 4.90 -52.31
C THR A 140 -10.77 5.35 -50.99
N LYS A 141 -11.24 4.43 -50.13
CA LYS A 141 -11.92 4.77 -48.86
C LYS A 141 -10.97 4.84 -47.67
N ARG A 142 -11.15 5.84 -46.79
CA ARG A 142 -10.36 6.11 -45.56
C ARG A 142 -10.03 4.87 -44.72
N ASP A 143 -8.86 4.89 -44.09
CA ASP A 143 -8.40 3.89 -43.11
C ASP A 143 -8.02 4.50 -41.75
N THR A 144 -7.47 5.72 -41.76
CA THR A 144 -6.94 6.43 -40.59
C THR A 144 -7.66 7.77 -40.43
N THR A 145 -8.34 7.99 -39.31
CA THR A 145 -8.95 9.27 -38.88
C THR A 145 -8.23 9.78 -37.62
N GLY A 146 -7.93 11.07 -37.57
CA GLY A 146 -7.23 11.73 -36.47
C GLY A 146 -5.80 11.23 -36.18
N ILE A 147 -5.51 10.90 -34.92
CA ILE A 147 -4.19 10.48 -34.44
C ILE A 147 -4.30 9.09 -33.80
N ILE A 148 -3.44 8.19 -34.26
CA ILE A 148 -3.38 6.80 -33.83
C ILE A 148 -2.00 6.52 -33.23
N MET A 149 -1.97 5.94 -32.03
CA MET A 149 -0.73 5.44 -31.44
C MET A 149 -0.71 3.91 -31.41
N TRP A 150 0.48 3.36 -31.51
CA TRP A 150 0.72 1.96 -31.19
C TRP A 150 0.65 1.76 -29.67
N ASN A 151 -0.10 0.77 -29.20
CA ASN A 151 -0.38 0.64 -27.76
C ASN A 151 0.72 -0.07 -26.94
N ASP A 152 1.61 -0.82 -27.59
CA ASP A 152 2.73 -1.49 -26.93
C ASP A 152 3.98 -0.58 -26.96
N VAL A 153 4.50 -0.23 -25.78
CA VAL A 153 5.56 0.77 -25.64
C VAL A 153 6.91 0.06 -25.57
N PHE A 154 7.85 0.44 -26.44
CA PHE A 154 9.18 -0.16 -26.47
C PHE A 154 10.10 0.50 -25.44
N LEU A 155 10.96 -0.29 -24.81
CA LEU A 155 11.76 0.14 -23.67
C LEU A 155 13.25 0.01 -24.00
N HIS A 156 14.03 1.01 -23.64
CA HIS A 156 15.48 0.95 -23.79
C HIS A 156 16.19 1.71 -22.66
N THR A 157 17.50 1.52 -22.55
CA THR A 157 18.38 2.30 -21.69
C THR A 157 19.55 2.74 -22.55
N LEU A 158 19.73 4.05 -22.75
CA LEU A 158 20.75 4.58 -23.66
C LEU A 158 22.15 4.26 -23.13
N ASP A 159 22.95 3.51 -23.90
CA ASP A 159 24.29 3.06 -23.47
C ASP A 159 25.23 4.22 -23.09
N ARG A 160 25.03 5.40 -23.70
CA ARG A 160 25.89 6.58 -23.52
C ARG A 160 25.60 7.41 -22.27
N THR A 161 24.35 7.42 -21.81
CA THR A 161 23.91 8.26 -20.66
C THR A 161 23.38 7.43 -19.48
N GLY A 162 23.04 6.15 -19.70
CA GLY A 162 22.34 5.31 -18.73
C GLY A 162 20.85 5.67 -18.56
N GLU A 163 20.32 6.57 -19.38
CA GLU A 163 18.94 7.04 -19.26
C GLU A 163 17.94 6.00 -19.78
N LYS A 164 16.91 5.72 -18.98
CA LYS A 164 15.82 4.84 -19.37
C LYS A 164 14.83 5.60 -20.23
N ILE A 165 14.58 5.08 -21.44
CA ILE A 165 13.65 5.67 -22.40
C ILE A 165 12.46 4.76 -22.68
N ALA A 166 11.37 5.36 -23.14
CA ALA A 166 10.15 4.74 -23.64
C ALA A 166 9.86 5.28 -25.04
N ILE A 167 9.77 4.39 -26.03
CA ILE A 167 9.63 4.71 -27.44
C ILE A 167 8.20 4.43 -27.90
N PHE A 168 7.55 5.44 -28.45
CA PHE A 168 6.18 5.39 -28.96
C PHE A 168 6.19 5.58 -30.49
N VAL A 169 5.23 4.94 -31.16
CA VAL A 169 5.01 5.07 -32.61
C VAL A 169 3.62 5.66 -32.85
N MET A 170 3.56 6.75 -33.61
CA MET A 170 2.34 7.50 -33.90
C MET A 170 2.11 7.61 -35.40
N ASP A 171 1.00 7.02 -35.89
CA ASP A 171 0.46 7.28 -37.22
C ASP A 171 -0.53 8.45 -37.13
N THR A 172 -0.54 9.29 -38.16
CA THR A 172 -1.44 10.43 -38.24
C THR A 172 -2.28 10.33 -39.51
N GLN A 173 -3.46 10.93 -39.50
CA GLN A 173 -4.36 10.94 -40.66
C GLN A 173 -3.65 11.40 -41.95
N GLY A 174 -4.16 10.91 -43.08
CA GLY A 174 -3.75 11.43 -44.38
C GLY A 174 -4.09 12.92 -44.48
N LEU A 175 -3.07 13.77 -44.51
CA LEU A 175 -3.25 15.13 -44.97
C LEU A 175 -3.86 15.09 -46.39
N PHE A 176 -4.59 16.12 -46.80
CA PHE A 176 -5.12 16.24 -48.17
C PHE A 176 -6.17 15.19 -48.59
N ASP A 177 -7.01 14.70 -47.66
CA ASP A 177 -8.19 13.93 -48.05
C ASP A 177 -9.38 14.84 -48.46
N ASN A 178 -10.44 14.24 -49.00
CA ASN A 178 -11.57 14.98 -49.59
C ASN A 178 -12.63 15.47 -48.58
N GLU A 179 -12.48 15.23 -47.28
CA GLU A 179 -13.48 15.62 -46.26
C GLU A 179 -12.88 16.45 -45.10
N SER A 180 -11.56 16.43 -44.89
CA SER A 180 -10.86 17.28 -43.91
C SER A 180 -10.45 18.63 -44.51
N THR A 181 -10.69 19.71 -43.76
CA THR A 181 -10.35 21.08 -44.20
C THR A 181 -8.84 21.35 -44.15
N PRO A 182 -8.35 22.41 -44.83
CA PRO A 182 -6.97 22.89 -44.64
C PRO A 182 -6.64 23.25 -43.17
N ALA A 183 -7.64 23.66 -42.38
CA ALA A 183 -7.47 23.94 -40.96
C ALA A 183 -7.24 22.65 -40.15
N ASP A 184 -8.02 21.58 -40.41
CA ASP A 184 -7.87 20.27 -39.77
C ASP A 184 -6.49 19.66 -40.07
N ASN A 185 -6.10 19.71 -41.33
CA ASN A 185 -4.78 19.31 -41.80
C ASN A 185 -3.66 20.07 -41.05
N SER A 186 -3.81 21.39 -40.88
CA SER A 186 -2.84 22.22 -40.14
C SER A 186 -2.82 21.90 -38.64
N ARG A 187 -3.96 21.54 -38.03
CA ARG A 187 -4.06 21.13 -36.61
C ARG A 187 -3.40 19.77 -36.35
N ILE A 188 -3.68 18.78 -37.19
CA ILE A 188 -3.05 17.45 -37.11
C ILE A 188 -1.53 17.60 -37.28
N PHE A 189 -1.12 18.47 -38.21
CA PHE A 189 0.30 18.80 -38.41
C PHE A 189 0.93 19.50 -37.20
N ALA A 190 0.26 20.52 -36.64
CA ALA A 190 0.68 21.19 -35.42
C ALA A 190 0.90 20.22 -34.25
N LEU A 191 -0.11 19.39 -33.97
CA LEU A 191 -0.07 18.38 -32.91
C LEU A 191 1.03 17.35 -33.17
N GLY A 192 1.20 16.87 -34.40
CA GLY A 192 2.28 15.95 -34.77
C GLY A 192 3.66 16.46 -34.34
N ASN A 193 3.99 17.72 -34.65
CA ASN A 193 5.29 18.32 -34.32
C ASN A 193 5.42 18.68 -32.82
N LEU A 194 4.35 19.14 -32.18
CA LEU A 194 4.34 19.40 -30.74
C LEU A 194 4.59 18.11 -29.94
N ILE A 195 4.03 16.99 -30.40
CA ILE A 195 4.08 15.70 -29.73
C ILE A 195 5.40 14.96 -30.02
N SER A 196 5.81 14.90 -31.28
CA SER A 196 6.94 14.08 -31.71
C SER A 196 8.31 14.62 -31.32
N SER A 197 9.29 13.72 -31.18
CA SER A 197 10.71 14.07 -31.17
C SER A 197 11.35 13.84 -32.55
N ILE A 198 10.81 12.88 -33.31
CA ILE A 198 11.15 12.61 -34.70
C ILE A 198 9.87 12.68 -35.53
N GLN A 199 9.70 13.77 -36.30
CA GLN A 199 8.60 13.93 -37.25
C GLN A 199 9.06 13.52 -38.65
N LEU A 200 8.47 12.47 -39.20
CA LEU A 200 8.60 12.12 -40.60
C LEU A 200 7.48 12.80 -41.41
N LEU A 201 7.82 13.53 -42.47
CA LEU A 201 6.88 14.12 -43.43
C LEU A 201 6.96 13.37 -44.76
N ASN A 202 6.00 12.47 -45.00
CA ASN A 202 5.92 11.57 -46.13
C ASN A 202 5.26 12.23 -47.36
N LEU A 203 6.07 12.51 -48.37
CA LEU A 203 5.70 13.16 -49.63
C LEU A 203 5.87 12.20 -50.82
N MET A 204 5.07 12.35 -51.87
CA MET A 204 5.17 11.52 -53.09
C MET A 204 5.91 12.26 -54.21
N ASN A 205 6.84 11.59 -54.87
CA ASN A 205 7.68 12.01 -55.99
C ASN A 205 8.67 13.15 -55.69
N ARG A 206 8.22 14.26 -55.10
CA ARG A 206 9.02 15.48 -54.87
C ARG A 206 8.47 16.37 -53.77
N ALA A 207 9.30 17.26 -53.24
CA ALA A 207 8.83 18.38 -52.45
C ALA A 207 8.26 19.49 -53.36
N GLN A 208 7.21 20.17 -52.90
CA GLN A 208 6.51 21.22 -53.65
C GLN A 208 6.04 22.32 -52.68
N GLU A 209 5.80 23.53 -53.18
CA GLU A 209 5.42 24.68 -52.34
C GLU A 209 4.10 24.48 -51.59
N ASP A 210 3.13 23.77 -52.19
CA ASP A 210 1.87 23.42 -51.54
C ASP A 210 2.07 22.50 -50.32
N HIS A 211 3.05 21.60 -50.35
CA HIS A 211 3.42 20.82 -49.17
C HIS A 211 4.00 21.69 -48.04
N PHE A 212 4.64 22.82 -48.37
CA PHE A 212 5.19 23.75 -47.39
C PHE A 212 4.17 24.75 -46.83
N GLN A 213 3.01 24.95 -47.46
CA GLN A 213 1.95 25.82 -46.92
C GLN A 213 1.42 25.32 -45.57
N TYR A 214 1.44 24.02 -45.30
CA TYR A 214 1.04 23.45 -43.99
C TYR A 214 2.12 23.69 -42.91
N LEU A 215 3.35 24.01 -43.32
CA LEU A 215 4.39 24.53 -42.43
C LEU A 215 4.14 26.01 -42.05
N GLN A 216 3.14 26.68 -42.64
CA GLN A 216 2.75 28.04 -42.25
C GLN A 216 2.29 28.11 -40.78
N PHE A 217 1.60 27.09 -40.26
CA PHE A 217 1.32 27.00 -38.83
C PHE A 217 2.61 26.99 -37.99
N ALA A 218 3.61 26.22 -38.43
CA ALA A 218 4.91 26.22 -37.76
C ALA A 218 5.53 27.64 -37.78
N THR A 219 5.25 28.46 -38.79
CA THR A 219 5.72 29.87 -38.80
C THR A 219 5.04 30.77 -37.80
N GLU A 220 3.74 30.59 -37.52
CA GLU A 220 3.08 31.31 -36.44
C GLU A 220 3.62 30.86 -35.08
N PHE A 221 3.94 29.56 -34.95
CA PHE A 221 4.55 29.00 -33.75
C PHE A 221 5.97 29.53 -33.53
N ALA A 222 6.82 29.56 -34.56
CA ALA A 222 8.18 30.08 -34.45
C ALA A 222 8.24 31.61 -34.27
N LYS A 223 7.33 32.39 -34.85
CA LYS A 223 7.26 33.84 -34.57
C LYS A 223 7.02 34.12 -33.10
N PHE A 224 6.19 33.30 -32.44
CA PHE A 224 5.99 33.38 -30.99
C PHE A 224 7.17 32.78 -30.20
N ALA A 225 7.71 31.64 -30.64
CA ALA A 225 8.87 31.02 -30.00
C ALA A 225 10.08 31.97 -30.00
N GLY A 226 10.41 32.60 -31.13
CA GLY A 226 11.52 33.55 -31.22
C GLY A 226 11.37 34.82 -30.37
N SER A 227 10.15 35.14 -29.92
CA SER A 227 9.91 36.27 -28.99
C SER A 227 9.87 35.88 -27.50
N SER A 228 9.66 34.60 -27.18
CA SER A 228 9.30 34.16 -25.82
C SER A 228 10.00 32.88 -25.33
N MET A 229 10.60 32.10 -26.23
CA MET A 229 11.41 30.91 -25.96
C MET A 229 12.87 31.20 -26.29
N ILE A 230 13.79 30.53 -25.58
CA ILE A 230 15.24 30.69 -25.78
C ILE A 230 15.76 29.77 -26.90
N GLU A 231 15.09 28.64 -27.12
CA GLU A 231 15.46 27.63 -28.11
C GLU A 231 14.33 27.35 -29.10
N LYS A 232 14.64 26.60 -30.16
CA LYS A 232 13.70 26.25 -31.21
C LYS A 232 12.56 25.35 -30.67
N PRO A 233 11.33 25.50 -31.18
CA PRO A 233 10.17 24.81 -30.65
C PRO A 233 10.14 23.30 -30.96
N PHE A 234 10.77 22.85 -32.05
CA PHE A 234 10.70 21.46 -32.51
C PHE A 234 12.08 20.84 -32.73
N GLN A 235 12.16 19.51 -32.68
CA GLN A 235 13.43 18.79 -32.67
C GLN A 235 13.87 18.34 -34.07
N ASN A 236 13.39 17.20 -34.57
CA ASN A 236 13.79 16.68 -35.89
C ASN A 236 12.59 16.61 -36.86
N LEU A 237 12.72 17.24 -38.03
CA LEU A 237 11.84 17.07 -39.18
C LEU A 237 12.59 16.34 -40.29
N THR A 238 12.15 15.14 -40.64
CA THR A 238 12.72 14.37 -41.74
C THR A 238 11.73 14.25 -42.89
N PHE A 239 12.08 14.80 -44.05
CA PHE A 239 11.30 14.65 -45.29
C PHE A 239 11.53 13.24 -45.87
N LEU A 240 10.47 12.44 -45.94
CA LEU A 240 10.49 11.12 -46.55
C LEU A 240 9.86 11.20 -47.94
N ILE A 241 10.68 11.28 -48.98
CA ILE A 241 10.22 11.39 -50.36
C ILE A 241 10.13 10.00 -50.97
N ARG A 242 8.91 9.60 -51.32
CA ARG A 242 8.56 8.30 -51.90
C ARG A 242 8.59 8.38 -53.43
N ASP A 243 8.83 7.25 -54.08
CA ASP A 243 8.78 7.13 -55.55
C ASP A 243 9.68 8.17 -56.25
N TRP A 244 10.91 8.35 -55.73
CA TRP A 244 11.90 9.24 -56.34
C TRP A 244 12.42 8.65 -57.66
N ASN A 245 12.41 9.45 -58.72
CA ASN A 245 12.69 9.03 -60.10
C ASN A 245 13.90 9.75 -60.74
N ASN A 246 14.66 10.52 -59.96
CA ASN A 246 15.74 11.40 -60.42
C ASN A 246 17.05 11.08 -59.67
N ASP A 247 17.41 9.80 -59.59
CA ASP A 247 18.60 9.32 -58.87
C ASP A 247 19.94 9.74 -59.51
N ASP A 248 19.94 9.96 -60.83
CA ASP A 248 21.03 10.60 -61.59
C ASP A 248 21.42 11.99 -61.04
N GLU A 249 20.45 12.74 -60.51
CA GLU A 249 20.62 14.10 -59.98
C GLU A 249 20.87 14.09 -58.47
N TYR A 250 20.03 13.33 -57.75
CA TYR A 250 20.15 13.12 -56.30
C TYR A 250 19.96 11.65 -55.99
N SER A 251 21.06 10.97 -55.66
CA SER A 251 21.08 9.55 -55.31
C SER A 251 20.09 9.20 -54.19
N TYR A 252 19.61 7.96 -54.17
CA TYR A 252 18.74 7.47 -53.09
C TYR A 252 19.35 7.60 -51.68
N GLY A 253 18.49 7.45 -50.68
CA GLY A 253 18.85 7.50 -49.27
C GLY A 253 18.97 8.92 -48.71
N THR A 254 19.59 9.02 -47.52
CA THR A 254 19.71 10.29 -46.78
C THR A 254 20.78 11.23 -47.36
N ALA A 255 21.81 10.69 -48.03
CA ALA A 255 22.91 11.49 -48.56
C ALA A 255 22.51 12.38 -49.74
N GLY A 256 21.68 11.86 -50.67
CA GLY A 256 21.11 12.66 -51.75
C GLY A 256 19.94 13.52 -51.29
N GLY A 257 19.05 12.96 -50.45
CA GLY A 257 17.93 13.71 -49.88
C GLY A 257 18.35 14.97 -49.13
N ASN A 258 19.38 14.88 -48.28
CA ASN A 258 19.94 16.02 -47.56
C ASN A 258 20.57 17.10 -48.47
N LYS A 259 20.93 16.77 -49.72
CA LYS A 259 21.33 17.79 -50.72
C LYS A 259 20.09 18.41 -51.36
N TYR A 260 19.18 17.58 -51.86
CA TYR A 260 17.93 18.00 -52.49
C TYR A 260 17.13 18.96 -51.61
N ILE A 261 16.88 18.61 -50.34
CA ILE A 261 16.04 19.45 -49.46
C ILE A 261 16.69 20.78 -49.10
N LYS A 262 18.03 20.85 -49.04
CA LYS A 262 18.76 22.10 -48.80
C LYS A 262 18.65 23.05 -49.99
N GLU A 263 18.62 22.52 -51.21
CA GLU A 263 18.40 23.33 -52.41
C GLU A 263 16.94 23.80 -52.51
N VAL A 264 15.98 22.90 -52.26
CA VAL A 264 14.54 23.25 -52.29
C VAL A 264 14.19 24.30 -51.24
N LEU A 265 14.70 24.18 -50.01
CA LEU A 265 14.45 25.14 -48.93
C LEU A 265 15.37 26.38 -48.97
N SER A 266 16.26 26.50 -49.96
CA SER A 266 17.14 27.67 -50.08
C SER A 266 16.32 28.96 -50.31
N PRO A 267 16.49 30.03 -49.50
CA PRO A 267 15.74 31.28 -49.67
C PRO A 267 15.94 31.93 -51.05
N ASN A 268 17.14 31.78 -51.62
CA ASN A 268 17.53 32.35 -52.91
C ASN A 268 16.78 31.73 -54.11
N ASN A 269 16.11 30.60 -53.92
CA ASN A 269 15.42 29.85 -54.98
C ASN A 269 13.93 30.20 -55.09
N CYS A 270 13.46 31.31 -54.50
CA CYS A 270 12.09 31.79 -54.66
C CYS A 270 12.03 33.32 -54.68
N ASN A 271 11.20 33.89 -55.57
CA ASN A 271 10.95 35.33 -55.67
C ASN A 271 9.72 35.80 -54.86
N ASN A 272 8.94 34.90 -54.27
CA ASN A 272 7.79 35.25 -53.44
C ASN A 272 8.22 35.40 -51.97
N GLN A 273 8.03 36.59 -51.41
CA GLN A 273 8.36 36.91 -50.01
C GLN A 273 7.63 36.03 -48.99
N GLU A 274 6.39 35.59 -49.28
CA GLU A 274 5.65 34.69 -48.40
C GLU A 274 6.33 33.31 -48.30
N LEU A 275 6.76 32.77 -49.44
CA LEU A 275 7.45 31.47 -49.50
C LEU A 275 8.89 31.56 -48.97
N GLN A 276 9.59 32.68 -49.16
CA GLN A 276 10.87 32.95 -48.50
C GLN A 276 10.71 32.92 -46.97
N SER A 277 9.72 33.65 -46.43
CA SER A 277 9.44 33.66 -44.99
C SER A 277 9.09 32.27 -44.47
N VAL A 278 8.32 31.45 -45.20
CA VAL A 278 8.05 30.06 -44.82
C VAL A 278 9.34 29.23 -44.75
N ARG A 279 10.21 29.31 -45.77
CA ARG A 279 11.50 28.58 -45.80
C ARG A 279 12.44 28.98 -44.66
N GLU A 280 12.64 30.27 -44.43
CA GLU A 280 13.45 30.79 -43.32
C GLU A 280 12.91 30.29 -41.98
N THR A 281 11.61 30.42 -41.77
CA THR A 281 11.00 30.05 -40.50
C THR A 281 11.03 28.53 -40.25
N ILE A 282 11.00 27.67 -41.28
CA ILE A 282 11.21 26.23 -41.11
C ILE A 282 12.61 25.95 -40.52
N PHE A 283 13.65 26.66 -40.95
CA PHE A 283 14.98 26.54 -40.33
C PHE A 283 15.02 27.09 -38.90
N GLU A 284 14.18 28.07 -38.53
CA GLU A 284 14.06 28.56 -37.15
C GLU A 284 13.23 27.64 -36.25
N CYS A 285 12.28 26.89 -36.81
CA CYS A 285 11.41 25.94 -36.12
C CYS A 285 12.12 24.69 -35.57
N PHE A 286 13.05 24.12 -36.34
CA PHE A 286 13.57 22.76 -36.10
C PHE A 286 15.07 22.75 -35.77
N ASN A 287 15.46 21.99 -34.73
CA ASN A 287 16.87 21.76 -34.39
C ASN A 287 17.60 20.99 -35.50
N LYS A 288 16.93 20.04 -36.15
CA LYS A 288 17.46 19.21 -37.22
C LYS A 288 16.42 19.09 -38.35
N ILE A 289 16.88 19.25 -39.59
CA ILE A 289 16.10 19.01 -40.79
C ILE A 289 16.87 18.03 -41.67
N GLU A 290 16.23 16.94 -42.04
CA GLU A 290 16.81 15.86 -42.83
C GLU A 290 15.88 15.45 -43.97
N CYS A 291 16.39 14.70 -44.95
CA CYS A 291 15.58 14.16 -46.02
C CYS A 291 16.14 12.83 -46.52
N CYS A 292 15.25 11.88 -46.82
CA CYS A 292 15.56 10.60 -47.44
C CYS A 292 14.75 10.44 -48.73
N LEU A 293 15.44 10.03 -49.81
CA LEU A 293 14.82 9.72 -51.10
C LEU A 293 14.68 8.21 -51.24
N LEU A 294 13.45 7.69 -51.26
CA LEU A 294 13.18 6.28 -51.51
C LEU A 294 12.77 6.06 -52.98
N PRO A 295 13.29 5.01 -53.65
CA PRO A 295 12.87 4.64 -55.00
C PRO A 295 11.41 4.16 -55.04
N TYR A 296 10.92 3.88 -56.24
CA TYR A 296 9.64 3.21 -56.45
C TYR A 296 9.65 1.76 -55.89
N PRO A 297 8.68 1.36 -55.04
CA PRO A 297 8.69 0.05 -54.39
C PRO A 297 8.40 -1.14 -55.31
N GLY A 298 7.99 -0.89 -56.55
CA GLY A 298 7.69 -1.90 -57.55
C GLY A 298 6.20 -2.06 -57.83
N LYS A 299 5.90 -2.56 -59.03
CA LYS A 299 4.53 -2.64 -59.58
C LYS A 299 3.59 -3.48 -58.71
N ILE A 300 4.09 -4.52 -58.08
CA ILE A 300 3.30 -5.41 -57.22
C ILE A 300 2.79 -4.64 -56.00
N VAL A 301 3.71 -4.02 -55.24
CA VAL A 301 3.42 -3.19 -54.07
C VAL A 301 2.41 -2.07 -54.38
N ALA A 302 2.61 -1.36 -55.50
CA ALA A 302 1.78 -0.21 -55.86
C ALA A 302 0.40 -0.58 -56.44
N SER A 303 0.27 -1.71 -57.14
CA SER A 303 -0.93 -2.01 -57.96
C SER A 303 -1.79 -3.17 -57.45
N ARG A 304 -1.25 -4.07 -56.62
CA ARG A 304 -1.94 -5.30 -56.21
C ARG A 304 -2.81 -5.05 -54.97
N LYS A 305 -4.14 -5.06 -55.13
CA LYS A 305 -5.11 -4.81 -54.06
C LYS A 305 -4.97 -5.70 -52.82
N ASN A 306 -4.50 -6.93 -53.01
CA ASN A 306 -4.31 -7.94 -51.97
C ASN A 306 -2.83 -8.16 -51.67
N TYR A 307 -1.98 -7.15 -51.87
CA TYR A 307 -0.61 -7.17 -51.39
C TYR A 307 -0.62 -7.10 -49.86
N ASP A 308 0.20 -7.92 -49.22
CA ASP A 308 0.23 -8.11 -47.77
C ASP A 308 1.55 -7.70 -47.12
N GLY A 309 2.36 -6.90 -47.81
CA GLY A 309 3.52 -6.24 -47.23
C GLY A 309 4.80 -7.06 -47.19
N ARG A 310 4.77 -8.33 -47.63
CA ARG A 310 5.95 -9.21 -47.72
C ARG A 310 7.08 -8.57 -48.53
N TRP A 311 8.32 -8.61 -48.05
CA TRP A 311 9.43 -7.95 -48.74
C TRP A 311 9.97 -8.73 -49.94
N SER A 312 9.63 -10.01 -50.11
CA SER A 312 9.97 -10.79 -51.31
C SER A 312 9.38 -10.23 -52.61
N GLU A 313 8.28 -9.48 -52.54
CA GLU A 313 7.59 -8.87 -53.69
C GLU A 313 7.98 -7.39 -53.94
N MET A 314 8.93 -6.84 -53.18
CA MET A 314 9.45 -5.48 -53.35
C MET A 314 10.60 -5.42 -54.37
N ASN A 315 10.80 -4.24 -54.97
CA ASN A 315 12.03 -3.96 -55.71
C ASN A 315 13.26 -3.99 -54.77
N GLU A 316 14.39 -4.50 -55.24
CA GLU A 316 15.58 -4.74 -54.42
C GLU A 316 16.21 -3.44 -53.90
N GLU A 317 16.32 -2.41 -54.75
CA GLU A 317 16.78 -1.07 -54.37
C GLU A 317 15.89 -0.46 -53.29
N PHE A 318 14.57 -0.56 -53.44
CA PHE A 318 13.62 -0.07 -52.44
C PHE A 318 13.78 -0.78 -51.11
N ARG A 319 13.91 -2.11 -51.12
CA ARG A 319 14.15 -2.90 -49.91
C ARG A 319 15.46 -2.50 -49.23
N SER A 320 16.52 -2.27 -49.99
CA SER A 320 17.83 -1.85 -49.48
C SER A 320 17.75 -0.48 -48.81
N GLU A 321 17.20 0.53 -49.50
CA GLU A 321 17.09 1.89 -48.97
C GLU A 321 16.10 1.99 -47.80
N LEU A 322 14.99 1.24 -47.85
CA LEU A 322 14.05 1.14 -46.73
C LEU A 322 14.73 0.56 -45.49
N LYS A 323 15.53 -0.51 -45.64
CA LYS A 323 16.29 -1.12 -44.55
C LYS A 323 17.27 -0.11 -43.95
N THR A 324 18.12 0.48 -44.78
CA THR A 324 19.13 1.45 -44.36
C THR A 324 18.52 2.69 -43.69
N PHE A 325 17.39 3.19 -44.18
CA PHE A 325 16.74 4.36 -43.60
C PHE A 325 16.04 4.06 -42.26
N ILE A 326 15.42 2.89 -42.09
CA ILE A 326 14.82 2.51 -40.80
C ILE A 326 15.90 2.27 -39.74
N GLU A 327 17.01 1.63 -40.11
CA GLU A 327 18.20 1.51 -39.25
C GLU A 327 18.74 2.89 -38.86
N PHE A 328 18.86 3.81 -39.83
CA PHE A 328 19.26 5.19 -39.56
C PHE A 328 18.32 5.92 -38.58
N LEU A 329 17.00 5.72 -38.68
CA LEU A 329 16.03 6.38 -37.79
C LEU A 329 15.98 5.80 -36.37
N LEU A 330 16.14 4.47 -36.22
CA LEU A 330 15.75 3.76 -35.00
C LEU A 330 16.89 3.04 -34.27
N MET A 331 18.12 3.05 -34.82
CA MET A 331 19.30 2.63 -34.05
C MET A 331 19.40 3.41 -32.72
N PRO A 332 19.81 2.77 -31.60
CA PRO A 332 19.91 3.40 -30.28
C PRO A 332 20.56 4.78 -30.24
N ASP A 333 21.70 4.96 -30.93
CA ASP A 333 22.45 6.22 -31.00
C ASP A 333 21.71 7.36 -31.70
N ASN A 334 20.69 7.06 -32.51
CA ASN A 334 19.92 8.02 -33.30
C ASN A 334 18.55 8.35 -32.68
N LEU A 335 18.17 7.69 -31.58
CA LEU A 335 16.92 7.98 -30.87
C LEU A 335 17.00 9.33 -30.16
N ILE A 336 16.02 10.20 -30.44
CA ILE A 336 15.97 11.57 -29.91
C ILE A 336 14.95 11.62 -28.77
N ILE A 337 15.42 11.88 -27.54
CA ILE A 337 14.56 12.17 -26.39
C ILE A 337 13.72 13.42 -26.66
N LYS A 338 12.42 13.36 -26.39
CA LYS A 338 11.50 14.49 -26.50
C LYS A 338 11.90 15.58 -25.54
N GLN A 339 12.18 16.76 -26.08
CA GLN A 339 12.41 17.98 -25.32
C GLN A 339 11.32 19.00 -25.61
N ILE A 340 10.96 19.75 -24.58
CA ILE A 340 10.13 20.95 -24.66
C ILE A 340 10.89 22.03 -23.91
N ASN A 341 11.18 23.16 -24.56
CA ASN A 341 11.99 24.26 -24.02
C ASN A 341 13.32 23.76 -23.38
N SER A 342 14.04 22.86 -24.05
CA SER A 342 15.30 22.22 -23.58
C SER A 342 15.22 21.41 -22.27
N ILE A 343 14.00 21.01 -21.86
CA ILE A 343 13.74 20.08 -20.76
C ILE A 343 13.34 18.71 -21.32
N ASP A 344 14.05 17.66 -20.90
CA ASP A 344 13.80 16.28 -21.32
C ASP A 344 12.51 15.74 -20.68
N VAL A 345 11.51 15.46 -21.49
CA VAL A 345 10.15 15.09 -21.06
C VAL A 345 10.10 13.61 -20.66
N ASN A 346 9.47 13.31 -19.52
CA ASN A 346 9.14 11.94 -19.10
C ASN A 346 7.70 11.56 -19.51
N VAL A 347 7.35 10.27 -19.44
CA VAL A 347 6.03 9.80 -19.90
C VAL A 347 4.87 10.42 -19.11
N LYS A 348 5.03 10.59 -17.80
CA LYS A 348 4.01 11.17 -16.92
C LYS A 348 3.69 12.62 -17.27
N ASP A 349 4.70 13.45 -17.55
CA ASP A 349 4.52 14.83 -17.96
C ASP A 349 4.00 14.89 -19.42
N MET A 350 4.45 13.99 -20.29
CA MET A 350 3.92 13.89 -21.67
C MET A 350 2.43 13.55 -21.72
N SER A 351 1.93 12.69 -20.84
CA SER A 351 0.50 12.40 -20.70
C SER A 351 -0.31 13.67 -20.38
N GLN A 352 0.22 14.53 -19.51
CA GLN A 352 -0.41 15.82 -19.17
C GLN A 352 -0.34 16.81 -20.34
N TYR A 353 0.82 16.94 -21.01
CA TYR A 353 0.94 17.79 -22.20
C TYR A 353 0.00 17.35 -23.33
N LEU A 354 -0.15 16.04 -23.57
CA LEU A 354 -1.08 15.51 -24.56
C LEU A 354 -2.53 15.92 -24.28
N LYS A 355 -2.99 15.75 -23.03
CA LYS A 355 -4.34 16.19 -22.62
C LYS A 355 -4.53 17.68 -22.83
N ASN A 356 -3.58 18.50 -22.41
CA ASN A 356 -3.64 19.96 -22.57
C ASN A 356 -3.64 20.36 -24.05
N PHE A 357 -2.72 19.83 -24.86
CA PHE A 357 -2.67 20.10 -26.30
C PHE A 357 -3.97 19.68 -26.98
N PHE A 358 -4.50 18.49 -26.70
CA PHE A 358 -5.76 18.07 -27.31
C PHE A 358 -6.91 19.00 -26.91
N THR A 359 -7.06 19.38 -25.63
CA THR A 359 -8.09 20.35 -25.19
C THR A 359 -7.96 21.72 -25.87
N ILE A 360 -6.75 22.26 -25.99
CA ILE A 360 -6.50 23.54 -26.67
C ILE A 360 -6.95 23.47 -28.15
N PHE A 361 -6.71 22.34 -28.80
CA PHE A 361 -7.06 22.09 -30.20
C PHE A 361 -8.51 21.60 -30.41
N GLN A 362 -9.34 21.46 -29.37
CA GLN A 362 -10.79 21.21 -29.50
C GLN A 362 -11.57 22.44 -29.99
N SER A 363 -11.05 23.65 -29.78
CA SER A 363 -11.69 24.87 -30.28
C SER A 363 -11.71 24.92 -31.81
N THR A 364 -12.69 25.59 -32.42
CA THR A 364 -12.85 25.67 -33.90
C THR A 364 -11.90 26.66 -34.57
N GLU A 365 -11.18 27.47 -33.81
CA GLU A 365 -10.05 28.29 -34.30
C GLU A 365 -8.72 27.56 -34.09
N VAL A 366 -7.72 27.83 -34.94
CA VAL A 366 -6.35 27.36 -34.69
C VAL A 366 -5.86 28.10 -33.44
N PRO A 367 -5.44 27.37 -32.38
CA PRO A 367 -5.16 28.00 -31.10
C PRO A 367 -3.95 28.93 -31.17
N ARG A 368 -4.05 30.08 -30.50
CA ARG A 368 -2.95 31.04 -30.41
C ARG A 368 -1.74 30.40 -29.75
N THR A 369 -0.58 30.63 -30.33
CA THR A 369 0.70 30.05 -29.92
C THR A 369 1.12 30.48 -28.52
N SER A 370 0.70 31.68 -28.08
CA SER A 370 0.79 32.12 -26.68
C SER A 370 0.06 31.20 -25.71
N SER A 371 -1.16 30.76 -26.05
CA SER A 371 -1.93 29.84 -25.21
C SER A 371 -1.25 28.48 -25.09
N ILE A 372 -0.74 27.93 -26.20
CA ILE A 372 0.01 26.65 -26.16
C ILE A 372 1.24 26.77 -25.25
N TYR A 373 1.97 27.89 -25.32
CA TYR A 373 3.12 28.14 -24.45
C TYR A 373 2.73 28.32 -22.98
N GLU A 374 1.74 29.19 -22.68
CA GLU A 374 1.24 29.42 -21.33
C GLU A 374 0.78 28.11 -20.68
N PHE A 375 -0.05 27.30 -21.34
CA PHE A 375 -0.44 25.98 -20.84
C PHE A 375 0.74 25.00 -20.65
N THR A 376 1.76 25.08 -21.50
CA THR A 376 2.97 24.25 -21.37
C THR A 376 3.79 24.65 -20.14
N VAL A 377 3.99 25.96 -19.94
CA VAL A 377 4.66 26.53 -18.77
C VAL A 377 3.89 26.19 -17.50
N GLU A 378 2.57 26.44 -17.48
CA GLU A 378 1.75 26.14 -16.31
C GLU A 378 1.76 24.65 -15.98
N SER A 379 1.66 23.75 -16.97
CA SER A 379 1.71 22.30 -16.71
C SER A 379 3.07 21.85 -16.17
N HIS A 380 4.18 22.36 -16.71
CA HIS A 380 5.53 22.06 -16.20
C HIS A 380 5.72 22.56 -14.77
N MET A 381 5.41 23.83 -14.54
CA MET A 381 5.62 24.47 -13.24
C MET A 381 4.71 23.87 -12.16
N ASN A 382 3.46 23.53 -12.50
CA ASN A 382 2.57 22.76 -11.61
C ASN A 382 3.15 21.37 -11.25
N SER A 383 3.75 20.65 -12.21
CA SER A 383 4.40 19.36 -11.95
C SER A 383 5.60 19.53 -11.00
N LEU A 384 6.40 20.59 -11.20
CA LEU A 384 7.53 20.96 -10.34
C LEU A 384 7.10 21.37 -8.93
N VAL A 385 6.07 22.21 -8.78
CA VAL A 385 5.50 22.59 -7.47
C VAL A 385 5.03 21.34 -6.72
N LYS A 386 4.25 20.47 -7.37
CA LYS A 386 3.79 19.20 -6.78
C LYS A 386 4.95 18.30 -6.36
N LYS A 387 6.03 18.22 -7.15
CA LYS A 387 7.26 17.48 -6.81
C LYS A 387 7.92 18.05 -5.55
N CYS A 388 8.06 19.37 -5.45
CA CYS A 388 8.70 20.03 -4.29
C CYS A 388 7.84 19.94 -3.02
N VAL A 389 6.52 20.15 -3.13
CA VAL A 389 5.55 19.93 -2.03
C VAL A 389 5.60 18.47 -1.56
N ASN A 390 5.75 17.49 -2.46
CA ASN A 390 5.84 16.09 -2.08
C ASN A 390 7.16 15.75 -1.37
N ASP A 391 8.30 16.28 -1.81
CA ASP A 391 9.57 16.11 -1.09
C ASP A 391 9.55 16.76 0.30
N TYR A 392 8.92 17.94 0.43
CA TYR A 392 8.64 18.58 1.72
C TYR A 392 7.81 17.66 2.63
N LYS A 393 6.63 17.21 2.17
CA LYS A 393 5.74 16.28 2.91
C LYS A 393 6.48 15.01 3.33
N MET A 394 7.19 14.36 2.42
CA MET A 394 7.97 13.15 2.71
C MET A 394 9.10 13.40 3.73
N THR A 395 9.72 14.58 3.71
CA THR A 395 10.76 14.93 4.69
C THR A 395 10.15 15.23 6.06
N VAL A 396 9.00 15.90 6.13
CA VAL A 396 8.25 16.11 7.39
C VAL A 396 7.81 14.78 7.99
N TYR A 397 7.16 13.90 7.21
CA TYR A 397 6.73 12.58 7.69
C TYR A 397 7.89 11.71 8.17
N ARG A 398 9.07 11.76 7.53
CA ARG A 398 10.27 11.04 8.00
C ARG A 398 10.84 11.54 9.33
N ASN A 399 10.48 12.75 9.75
CA ASN A 399 10.88 13.33 11.04
C ASN A 399 9.75 13.30 12.07
N SER A 400 8.63 12.61 11.82
CA SER A 400 7.44 12.59 12.70
C SER A 400 7.76 12.32 14.17
N ASP A 401 8.73 11.44 14.41
CA ASP A 401 9.06 10.94 15.75
C ASP A 401 9.98 11.91 16.52
N LEU A 402 10.51 12.92 15.84
CA LEU A 402 11.36 13.99 16.38
C LEU A 402 10.59 15.32 16.56
N ILE A 403 9.33 15.37 16.15
CA ILE A 403 8.48 16.56 16.22
C ILE A 403 7.91 16.71 17.63
N THR A 404 8.35 17.77 18.31
CA THR A 404 7.75 18.31 19.53
C THR A 404 7.22 19.71 19.22
N LYS A 405 6.42 20.29 20.12
CA LYS A 405 5.91 21.65 19.97
C LYS A 405 7.01 22.71 19.77
N GLU A 406 8.21 22.46 20.32
CA GLU A 406 9.36 23.35 20.20
C GLU A 406 10.22 23.08 18.95
N SER A 407 10.33 21.83 18.50
CA SER A 407 11.11 21.48 17.31
C SER A 407 10.34 21.67 16.00
N MET A 408 9.00 21.68 16.04
CA MET A 408 8.14 21.74 14.84
C MET A 408 8.44 22.94 13.91
N PRO A 409 8.58 24.19 14.40
CA PRO A 409 8.92 25.32 13.52
C PRO A 409 10.32 25.20 12.90
N ILE A 410 11.27 24.64 13.66
CA ILE A 410 12.66 24.45 13.22
C ILE A 410 12.75 23.36 12.14
N ILE A 411 11.95 22.29 12.28
CA ILE A 411 11.85 21.21 11.28
C ILE A 411 11.14 21.73 10.03
N HIS A 412 10.07 22.50 10.17
CA HIS A 412 9.38 23.15 9.06
C HIS A 412 10.33 24.00 8.22
N GLU A 413 11.03 24.98 8.82
CA GLU A 413 11.94 25.86 8.08
C GLU A 413 13.05 25.09 7.35
N LYS A 414 13.66 24.09 7.99
CA LYS A 414 14.66 23.23 7.33
C LYS A 414 14.09 22.44 6.14
N CYS A 415 12.86 21.92 6.27
CA CYS A 415 12.21 21.19 5.19
C CYS A 415 11.77 22.13 4.06
N LYS A 416 11.32 23.35 4.40
CA LYS A 416 10.94 24.41 3.46
C LYS A 416 12.16 24.92 2.68
N GLU A 417 13.27 25.19 3.36
CA GLU A 417 14.56 25.53 2.73
C GLU A 417 15.00 24.44 1.75
N LYS A 418 14.99 23.16 2.16
CA LYS A 418 15.31 22.03 1.28
C LYS A 418 14.41 21.97 0.04
N ALA A 419 13.10 22.19 0.18
CA ALA A 419 12.16 22.19 -0.94
C ALA A 419 12.37 23.39 -1.88
N LEU A 420 12.72 24.56 -1.35
CA LEU A 420 13.05 25.75 -2.13
C LEU A 420 14.40 25.62 -2.84
N VAL A 421 15.38 24.93 -2.24
CA VAL A 421 16.65 24.55 -2.89
C VAL A 421 16.41 23.57 -4.03
N LEU A 422 15.54 22.57 -3.85
CA LEU A 422 15.13 21.67 -4.94
C LEU A 422 14.48 22.47 -6.09
N TYR A 423 13.51 23.32 -5.78
CA TYR A 423 12.83 24.17 -6.77
C TYR A 423 13.78 25.13 -7.52
N SER A 424 14.86 25.60 -6.88
CA SER A 424 15.85 26.47 -7.54
C SER A 424 16.84 25.75 -8.44
N HIS A 425 17.12 24.46 -8.18
CA HIS A 425 18.04 23.63 -8.98
C HIS A 425 17.38 22.97 -10.19
N GLU A 426 16.08 22.72 -10.14
CA GLU A 426 15.33 22.10 -11.23
C GLU A 426 15.17 23.06 -12.42
N LYS A 427 15.19 22.52 -13.65
CA LYS A 427 14.93 23.31 -14.86
C LYS A 427 13.49 23.83 -14.84
N LYS A 428 13.33 25.13 -15.06
CA LYS A 428 12.03 25.84 -15.08
C LYS A 428 11.68 26.32 -16.49
N MET A 429 10.40 26.51 -16.76
CA MET A 429 9.88 27.11 -17.99
C MET A 429 9.23 28.46 -17.69
N GLY A 430 9.11 29.33 -18.69
CA GLY A 430 8.48 30.64 -18.55
C GLY A 430 9.47 31.79 -18.25
N SER A 431 8.90 32.98 -18.03
CA SER A 431 9.65 34.18 -17.64
C SER A 431 9.92 34.23 -16.13
N SER A 432 10.74 35.19 -15.68
CA SER A 432 10.95 35.45 -14.24
C SER A 432 9.64 35.71 -13.48
N GLU A 433 8.60 36.25 -14.14
CA GLU A 433 7.29 36.48 -13.53
C GLU A 433 6.54 35.17 -13.26
N HIS A 434 6.70 34.18 -14.13
CA HIS A 434 6.17 32.82 -13.91
C HIS A 434 6.89 32.15 -12.74
N ASP A 435 8.22 32.31 -12.65
CA ASP A 435 9.00 31.75 -11.55
C ASP A 435 8.56 32.32 -10.19
N GLU A 436 8.38 33.64 -10.07
CA GLU A 436 7.88 34.26 -8.83
C GLU A 436 6.42 33.86 -8.50
N LYS A 437 5.53 33.74 -9.50
CA LYS A 437 4.16 33.22 -9.32
C LYS A 437 4.18 31.82 -8.70
N PHE A 438 4.86 30.88 -9.34
CA PHE A 438 4.88 29.47 -8.90
C PHE A 438 5.75 29.23 -7.66
N ARG A 439 6.76 30.07 -7.41
CA ARG A 439 7.50 30.11 -6.15
C ARG A 439 6.60 30.53 -4.98
N THR A 440 5.74 31.52 -5.20
CA THR A 440 4.76 31.95 -4.18
C THR A 440 3.74 30.85 -3.92
N GLU A 441 3.19 30.23 -4.98
CA GLU A 441 2.27 29.09 -4.87
C GLU A 441 2.89 27.89 -4.12
N LEU A 442 4.16 27.58 -4.37
CA LEU A 442 4.91 26.55 -3.63
C LEU A 442 5.00 26.86 -2.13
N ILE A 443 5.27 28.12 -1.76
CA ILE A 443 5.35 28.56 -0.37
C ILE A 443 3.97 28.44 0.29
N ASP A 444 2.92 28.95 -0.35
CA ASP A 444 1.54 28.85 0.13
C ASP A 444 1.09 27.40 0.36
N GLU A 445 1.39 26.47 -0.55
CA GLU A 445 1.04 25.05 -0.40
C GLU A 445 1.86 24.33 0.68
N ILE A 446 3.11 24.74 0.90
CA ILE A 446 3.95 24.27 2.01
C ILE A 446 3.39 24.76 3.35
N ASP A 447 2.97 26.02 3.42
CA ASP A 447 2.52 26.68 4.64
C ASP A 447 1.11 26.21 5.04
N LYS A 448 0.19 26.03 4.10
CA LYS A 448 -1.11 25.34 4.34
C LYS A 448 -0.93 23.93 4.88
N PHE A 449 0.03 23.17 4.35
CA PHE A 449 0.30 21.82 4.88
C PHE A 449 0.95 21.88 6.27
N TYR A 450 1.80 22.88 6.54
CA TYR A 450 2.37 23.10 7.85
C TYR A 450 1.29 23.38 8.91
N GLU A 451 0.36 24.30 8.62
CA GLU A 451 -0.78 24.60 9.51
C GLU A 451 -1.57 23.34 9.84
N TYR A 452 -2.02 22.61 8.81
CA TYR A 452 -2.73 21.34 8.95
C TYR A 452 -1.95 20.30 9.78
N PHE A 453 -0.67 20.10 9.48
CA PHE A 453 0.15 19.11 10.19
C PHE A 453 0.41 19.52 11.65
N ASN A 454 0.61 20.82 11.91
CA ASN A 454 0.81 21.34 13.26
C ASN A 454 -0.45 21.16 14.13
N GLU A 455 -1.65 21.43 13.59
CA GLU A 455 -2.92 21.13 14.28
C GLU A 455 -3.05 19.64 14.65
N GLN A 456 -2.76 18.74 13.70
CA GLN A 456 -2.77 17.30 13.96
C GLN A 456 -1.74 16.89 15.03
N SER A 457 -0.54 17.49 15.01
CA SER A 457 0.51 17.24 15.99
C SER A 457 0.13 17.75 17.39
N GLU A 458 -0.49 18.92 17.50
CA GLU A 458 -1.01 19.44 18.76
C GLU A 458 -2.12 18.56 19.34
N GLN A 459 -3.05 18.11 18.50
CA GLN A 459 -4.16 17.26 18.92
C GLN A 459 -3.65 15.93 19.49
N LYS A 460 -2.74 15.27 18.75
CA LYS A 460 -2.10 14.02 19.19
C LYS A 460 -1.27 14.21 20.47
N SER A 461 -0.63 15.37 20.65
CA SER A 461 0.11 15.69 21.88
C SER A 461 -0.83 15.78 23.10
N LYS A 462 -1.98 16.45 22.95
CA LYS A 462 -3.01 16.57 24.01
C LYS A 462 -3.61 15.21 24.38
N GLU A 463 -3.79 14.32 23.40
CA GLU A 463 -4.26 12.95 23.62
C GLU A 463 -3.25 12.12 24.43
N ILE A 464 -1.96 12.19 24.08
CA ILE A 464 -0.88 11.52 24.84
C ILE A 464 -0.77 12.08 26.26
N GLU A 465 -0.85 13.40 26.45
CA GLU A 465 -0.87 14.01 27.79
C GLU A 465 -2.07 13.54 28.63
N ALA A 466 -3.25 13.44 28.03
CA ALA A 466 -4.45 12.94 28.72
C ALA A 466 -4.33 11.45 29.11
N GLU A 467 -3.81 10.60 28.21
CA GLU A 467 -3.52 9.19 28.54
C GLU A 467 -2.51 9.06 29.67
N LEU A 468 -1.43 9.86 29.63
CA LEU A 468 -0.39 9.87 30.66
C LEU A 468 -0.94 10.34 32.02
N MET A 469 -1.83 11.33 32.04
CA MET A 469 -2.54 11.76 33.26
C MET A 469 -3.44 10.66 33.81
N VAL A 470 -4.17 9.92 32.97
CA VAL A 470 -5.02 8.80 33.39
C VAL A 470 -4.17 7.66 33.98
N GLN A 471 -3.05 7.32 33.34
CA GLN A 471 -2.11 6.32 33.87
C GLN A 471 -1.50 6.76 35.21
N HIS A 472 -1.05 8.02 35.31
CA HIS A 472 -0.50 8.56 36.55
C HIS A 472 -1.54 8.55 37.69
N ALA A 473 -2.78 8.96 37.42
CA ALA A 473 -3.87 8.90 38.38
C ALA A 473 -4.21 7.47 38.82
N ALA A 474 -4.09 6.47 37.94
CA ALA A 474 -4.26 5.06 38.29
C ALA A 474 -3.15 4.57 39.23
N ILE A 475 -1.89 4.90 38.94
CA ILE A 475 -0.73 4.56 39.81
C ILE A 475 -0.88 5.20 41.18
N VAL A 476 -1.26 6.48 41.26
CA VAL A 476 -1.50 7.19 42.52
C VAL A 476 -2.62 6.54 43.33
N ARG A 477 -3.73 6.12 42.69
CA ARG A 477 -4.81 5.37 43.38
C ARG A 477 -4.33 4.02 43.91
N GLU A 478 -3.52 3.29 43.15
CA GLU A 478 -2.98 2.01 43.61
C GLU A 478 -2.04 2.20 44.82
N GLN A 479 -1.17 3.22 44.78
CA GLN A 479 -0.30 3.57 45.91
C GLN A 479 -1.12 3.96 47.16
N GLN A 480 -2.17 4.75 46.99
CA GLN A 480 -3.09 5.15 48.07
C GLN A 480 -3.77 3.92 48.70
N GLN A 481 -4.31 3.00 47.89
CA GLN A 481 -4.93 1.76 48.36
C GLN A 481 -3.93 0.84 49.10
N ARG A 482 -2.68 0.76 48.61
CA ARG A 482 -1.61 0.02 49.31
C ARG A 482 -1.29 0.65 50.66
N LEU A 483 -1.25 1.98 50.76
CA LEU A 483 -1.02 2.68 52.02
C LEU A 483 -2.13 2.40 53.03
N GLU A 484 -3.40 2.58 52.63
CA GLU A 484 -4.58 2.32 53.46
C GLU A 484 -4.66 0.86 53.94
N ALA A 485 -4.34 -0.10 53.06
CA ALA A 485 -4.25 -1.51 53.43
C ALA A 485 -3.13 -1.79 54.44
N THR A 486 -2.01 -1.07 54.36
CA THR A 486 -0.89 -1.19 55.30
C THR A 486 -1.25 -0.62 56.67
N GLU A 487 -1.92 0.54 56.71
CA GLU A 487 -2.43 1.12 57.96
C GLU A 487 -3.48 0.21 58.64
N ALA A 488 -4.39 -0.37 57.86
CA ALA A 488 -5.37 -1.33 58.37
C ALA A 488 -4.71 -2.59 58.95
N LEU A 489 -3.61 -3.06 58.35
CA LEU A 489 -2.84 -4.22 58.83
C LEU A 489 -2.11 -3.90 60.15
N ILE A 490 -1.50 -2.71 60.27
CA ILE A 490 -0.89 -2.24 61.53
C ILE A 490 -1.96 -2.16 62.64
N GLN A 491 -3.14 -1.60 62.36
CA GLN A 491 -4.25 -1.57 63.33
C GLN A 491 -4.76 -2.97 63.70
N ALA A 492 -4.70 -3.94 62.79
CA ALA A 492 -5.07 -5.32 63.06
C ALA A 492 -4.04 -6.00 63.97
N GLU A 493 -2.73 -5.81 63.73
CA GLU A 493 -1.66 -6.30 64.63
C GLU A 493 -1.76 -5.71 66.03
N GLU A 494 -2.01 -4.40 66.15
CA GLU A 494 -2.24 -3.77 67.46
C GLU A 494 -3.44 -4.38 68.20
N ARG A 495 -4.54 -4.66 67.48
CA ARG A 495 -5.70 -5.34 68.07
C ARG A 495 -5.38 -6.76 68.50
N LEU A 496 -4.57 -7.49 67.72
CA LEU A 496 -4.14 -8.85 68.07
C LEU A 496 -3.33 -8.85 69.36
N ARG A 497 -2.32 -7.98 69.49
CA ARG A 497 -1.53 -7.81 70.72
C ARG A 497 -2.39 -7.51 71.93
N ARG A 498 -3.37 -6.61 71.82
CA ARG A 498 -4.32 -6.29 72.90
C ARG A 498 -5.20 -7.48 73.29
N LEU A 499 -5.49 -8.41 72.37
CA LEU A 499 -6.22 -9.64 72.66
C LEU A 499 -5.31 -10.68 73.34
N GLU A 500 -4.07 -10.82 72.89
CA GLU A 500 -3.04 -11.67 73.53
C GLU A 500 -2.77 -11.20 74.97
N ASP A 501 -2.54 -9.91 75.20
CA ASP A 501 -2.37 -9.32 76.53
C ASP A 501 -3.58 -9.61 77.43
N ARG A 502 -4.79 -9.52 76.88
CA ARG A 502 -6.03 -9.80 77.62
C ARG A 502 -6.20 -11.29 77.93
N GLN A 503 -5.78 -12.18 77.03
CA GLN A 503 -5.79 -13.62 77.27
C GLN A 503 -4.76 -13.99 78.36
N ASN A 504 -3.54 -13.45 78.28
CA ASN A 504 -2.51 -13.61 79.30
C ASN A 504 -2.99 -13.13 80.69
N GLN A 505 -3.74 -12.02 80.77
CA GLN A 505 -4.36 -11.55 82.02
C GLN A 505 -5.44 -12.51 82.56
N ILE A 506 -6.24 -13.13 81.68
CA ILE A 506 -7.25 -14.12 82.08
C ILE A 506 -6.57 -15.38 82.62
N GLU A 507 -5.57 -15.91 81.91
CA GLU A 507 -4.80 -17.09 82.33
C GLU A 507 -4.08 -16.85 83.66
N ALA A 508 -3.49 -15.66 83.87
CA ALA A 508 -2.90 -15.27 85.15
C ALA A 508 -3.94 -15.22 86.29
N ALA A 509 -5.11 -14.64 86.04
CA ALA A 509 -6.19 -14.57 87.04
C ALA A 509 -6.81 -15.95 87.36
N GLU A 510 -6.87 -16.86 86.40
CA GLU A 510 -7.27 -18.26 86.63
C GLU A 510 -6.22 -19.01 87.46
N TYR A 511 -4.93 -18.81 87.17
CA TYR A 511 -3.84 -19.36 87.97
C TYR A 511 -3.87 -18.86 89.42
N GLU A 512 -4.09 -17.56 89.65
CA GLU A 512 -4.27 -16.99 90.99
C GLU A 512 -5.50 -17.56 91.71
N ARG A 513 -6.63 -17.75 91.02
CA ARG A 513 -7.82 -18.41 91.59
C ARG A 513 -7.54 -19.86 91.99
N GLN A 514 -6.85 -20.63 91.16
CA GLN A 514 -6.47 -22.00 91.47
C GLN A 514 -5.53 -22.05 92.69
N ARG A 515 -4.55 -21.14 92.74
CA ARG A 515 -3.65 -20.98 93.89
C ARG A 515 -4.41 -20.65 95.18
N MET A 516 -5.31 -19.67 95.16
CA MET A 516 -6.14 -19.33 96.33
C MET A 516 -7.04 -20.50 96.77
N MET A 517 -7.64 -21.25 95.84
CA MET A 517 -8.42 -22.45 96.19
C MET A 517 -7.54 -23.57 96.79
N TYR A 518 -6.30 -23.71 96.32
CA TYR A 518 -5.35 -24.66 96.90
C TYR A 518 -4.92 -24.24 98.32
N GLU A 519 -4.53 -22.98 98.51
CA GLU A 519 -4.17 -22.42 99.83
C GLU A 519 -5.36 -22.53 100.81
N ALA A 520 -6.58 -22.24 100.37
CA ALA A 520 -7.79 -22.40 101.18
C ALA A 520 -8.11 -23.87 101.53
N ARG A 521 -7.85 -24.83 100.62
CA ARG A 521 -7.96 -26.27 100.92
C ARG A 521 -6.96 -26.68 101.99
N VAL A 522 -5.68 -26.29 101.85
CA VAL A 522 -4.63 -26.59 102.84
C VAL A 522 -5.01 -26.03 104.22
N HIS A 523 -5.52 -24.80 104.27
CA HIS A 523 -5.98 -24.17 105.52
C HIS A 523 -7.20 -24.90 106.12
N ALA A 524 -8.15 -25.36 105.30
CA ALA A 524 -9.29 -26.16 105.76
C ALA A 524 -8.87 -27.56 106.28
N GLU A 525 -7.86 -28.17 105.66
CA GLU A 525 -7.25 -29.43 106.13
C GLU A 525 -6.60 -29.24 107.51
N GLN A 526 -5.84 -28.15 107.68
CA GLN A 526 -5.21 -27.78 108.96
C GLN A 526 -6.24 -27.56 110.08
N LEU A 527 -7.35 -26.87 109.79
CA LEU A 527 -8.46 -26.70 110.73
C LEU A 527 -9.12 -28.05 111.09
N ARG A 528 -9.28 -28.98 110.14
CA ARG A 528 -9.79 -30.33 110.43
C ARG A 528 -8.86 -31.14 111.33
N THR A 529 -7.54 -31.03 111.14
CA THR A 529 -6.58 -31.67 112.07
C THR A 529 -6.67 -31.07 113.48
N GLN A 530 -6.83 -29.75 113.61
CA GLN A 530 -7.02 -29.10 114.92
C GLN A 530 -8.34 -29.49 115.61
N ASP A 531 -9.45 -29.61 114.87
CA ASP A 531 -10.73 -30.09 115.40
C ASP A 531 -10.64 -31.56 115.84
N MET A 532 -9.95 -32.42 115.08
CA MET A 532 -9.67 -33.80 115.52
C MET A 532 -8.82 -33.84 116.80
N GLU A 533 -7.79 -33.01 116.92
CA GLU A 533 -6.96 -32.92 118.12
C GLU A 533 -7.76 -32.45 119.36
N MET A 534 -8.70 -31.51 119.20
CA MET A 534 -9.58 -31.09 120.30
C MET A 534 -10.55 -32.20 120.72
N ARG A 535 -11.22 -32.87 119.77
CA ARG A 535 -12.13 -33.99 120.08
C ARG A 535 -11.42 -35.17 120.76
N PHE A 536 -10.15 -35.42 120.41
CA PHE A 536 -9.33 -36.42 121.11
C PHE A 536 -8.98 -36.04 122.54
N ARG A 537 -8.88 -34.74 122.88
CA ARG A 537 -8.67 -34.29 124.26
C ARG A 537 -9.94 -34.46 125.11
N GLU A 538 -11.11 -34.12 124.59
CA GLU A 538 -12.37 -34.24 125.34
C GLU A 538 -12.72 -35.71 125.69
N GLN A 539 -12.44 -36.67 124.80
CA GLN A 539 -12.64 -38.10 125.11
C GLN A 539 -11.62 -38.65 126.13
N GLY A 540 -10.50 -37.96 126.36
CA GLY A 540 -9.43 -38.40 127.26
C GLY A 540 -9.79 -38.30 128.75
N GLU A 541 -10.59 -37.31 129.15
CA GLU A 541 -10.91 -37.07 130.57
C GLU A 541 -11.99 -38.01 131.11
N PHE A 542 -12.96 -38.41 130.29
CA PHE A 542 -14.06 -39.29 130.70
C PHE A 542 -13.59 -40.72 131.08
N ARG A 543 -12.45 -41.17 130.53
CA ARG A 543 -11.94 -42.55 130.71
C ARG A 543 -11.20 -42.81 132.02
N ARG A 544 -10.85 -41.78 132.80
CA ARG A 544 -10.02 -41.94 134.02
C ARG A 544 -10.81 -42.23 135.30
N THR A 545 -12.10 -41.92 135.35
CA THR A 545 -12.90 -42.01 136.59
C THR A 545 -13.64 -43.36 136.74
N LEU A 546 -13.88 -44.09 135.65
CA LEU A 546 -14.79 -45.25 135.66
C LEU A 546 -14.16 -46.61 136.06
N ILE A 547 -12.83 -46.71 136.15
CA ILE A 547 -12.12 -48.02 136.15
C ILE A 547 -11.72 -48.53 137.55
N SER A 548 -11.83 -47.74 138.63
CA SER A 548 -11.38 -48.17 139.97
C SER A 548 -12.42 -48.89 140.85
N VAL A 549 -13.69 -48.99 140.43
CA VAL A 549 -14.79 -49.41 141.34
C VAL A 549 -15.22 -50.89 141.18
N VAL A 550 -15.02 -51.54 140.04
CA VAL A 550 -15.62 -52.87 139.74
C VAL A 550 -14.58 -54.02 139.80
N GLY A 551 -13.76 -54.03 140.87
CA GLY A 551 -12.58 -54.91 140.99
C GLY A 551 -12.59 -55.95 142.12
N VAL A 552 -13.68 -56.09 142.88
CA VAL A 552 -13.78 -57.05 144.01
C VAL A 552 -15.10 -57.83 143.90
N VAL A 553 -15.01 -59.17 143.99
CA VAL A 553 -16.09 -60.17 143.72
C VAL A 553 -16.42 -60.26 142.21
N ALA A 554 -16.33 -61.41 141.54
CA ALA A 554 -16.48 -62.79 142.02
C ALA A 554 -15.33 -63.74 141.66
N LEU A 555 -15.05 -64.66 142.58
CA LEU A 555 -14.14 -65.80 142.45
C LEU A 555 -14.96 -67.08 142.18
N VAL A 556 -14.30 -68.12 141.61
CA VAL A 556 -14.76 -69.52 141.48
C VAL A 556 -15.70 -69.82 140.30
N GLY A 557 -15.16 -70.53 139.30
CA GLY A 557 -15.87 -71.05 138.13
C GLY A 557 -14.95 -71.72 137.09
N ALA A 558 -14.21 -72.76 137.50
CA ALA A 558 -13.46 -73.62 136.56
C ALA A 558 -14.43 -74.42 135.65
N THR A 559 -14.08 -75.04 134.51
CA THR A 559 -12.89 -75.85 134.16
C THR A 559 -12.92 -76.19 132.64
N VAL A 560 -11.94 -76.94 132.10
CA VAL A 560 -11.87 -77.60 130.74
C VAL A 560 -11.42 -76.65 129.59
N VAL A 561 -10.19 -76.72 129.02
CA VAL A 561 -9.56 -77.74 128.10
C VAL A 561 -10.11 -77.63 126.65
N THR A 562 -9.36 -77.56 125.52
CA THR A 562 -7.90 -77.54 125.18
C THR A 562 -7.71 -77.16 123.70
N GLY A 563 -6.53 -76.60 123.32
CA GLY A 563 -5.97 -76.61 121.94
C GLY A 563 -6.67 -75.72 120.90
N GLY A 564 -6.10 -75.40 119.73
CA GLY A 564 -4.75 -75.70 119.23
C GLY A 564 -4.68 -75.86 117.69
N LEU A 565 -4.46 -74.75 116.95
CA LEU A 565 -4.08 -74.69 115.50
C LEU A 565 -5.15 -75.21 114.47
N PRO A 566 -5.01 -74.98 113.14
CA PRO A 566 -4.85 -73.67 112.47
C PRO A 566 -5.65 -73.49 111.12
N ALA A 567 -5.53 -72.29 110.53
CA ALA A 567 -5.62 -71.94 109.09
C ALA A 567 -6.99 -71.77 108.37
N GLY A 568 -7.09 -70.76 107.47
CA GLY A 568 -8.03 -70.74 106.33
C GLY A 568 -8.82 -69.45 105.99
N MET A 569 -8.31 -68.65 105.04
CA MET A 569 -8.96 -67.77 104.02
C MET A 569 -10.37 -67.09 104.18
N SER A 570 -10.37 -65.76 103.94
CA SER A 570 -11.25 -64.92 103.06
C SER A 570 -12.79 -64.76 103.19
N ALA A 571 -13.20 -63.48 103.31
CA ALA A 571 -14.14 -62.71 102.44
C ALA A 571 -15.70 -62.63 102.69
N VAL A 572 -16.23 -61.39 102.55
CA VAL A 572 -17.53 -60.97 101.88
C VAL A 572 -18.86 -61.31 102.61
N THR A 573 -19.94 -60.49 102.72
CA THR A 573 -20.34 -59.11 102.32
C THR A 573 -21.50 -58.57 103.21
N GLU A 574 -21.90 -57.30 103.05
CA GLU A 574 -22.80 -56.53 103.94
C GLU A 574 -24.20 -56.18 103.33
N GLY A 575 -25.14 -55.70 104.16
CA GLY A 575 -26.41 -55.08 103.69
C GLY A 575 -27.33 -54.42 104.76
N SER A 576 -27.60 -53.12 104.60
CA SER A 576 -28.92 -52.42 104.60
C SER A 576 -29.86 -52.22 105.83
N TYR A 577 -30.57 -51.07 105.82
CA TYR A 577 -31.91 -50.69 106.42
C TYR A 577 -32.07 -50.60 107.99
N ALA A 578 -32.57 -49.52 108.64
CA ALA A 578 -33.95 -48.99 108.89
C ALA A 578 -34.61 -49.46 110.25
N ILE A 579 -35.66 -48.88 110.89
CA ILE A 579 -36.58 -47.74 110.62
C ILE A 579 -37.26 -47.15 111.93
N VAL A 580 -37.20 -45.82 112.14
CA VAL A 580 -38.34 -44.86 112.42
C VAL A 580 -39.36 -45.01 113.60
N ARG A 581 -39.41 -43.98 114.48
CA ARG A 581 -40.57 -43.34 115.23
C ARG A 581 -41.45 -44.21 116.19
N SER A 582 -42.22 -43.67 117.15
CA SER A 582 -42.40 -42.32 117.79
C SER A 582 -43.36 -42.42 119.01
N ALA A 583 -43.43 -41.35 119.83
CA ALA A 583 -44.45 -41.03 120.85
C ALA A 583 -44.51 -41.97 122.08
N ALA A 584 -44.22 -41.57 123.32
CA ALA A 584 -44.57 -40.37 124.10
C ALA A 584 -46.04 -40.32 124.56
N ALA A 585 -46.23 -40.03 125.86
CA ALA A 585 -47.51 -39.90 126.57
C ALA A 585 -48.34 -41.19 126.75
N VAL A 586 -47.70 -42.31 127.09
CA VAL A 586 -48.34 -43.32 127.95
C VAL A 586 -47.82 -43.17 129.37
N GLU A 587 -48.64 -42.47 130.15
CA GLU A 587 -48.85 -42.71 131.57
C GLU A 587 -47.61 -42.64 132.48
N GLU A 588 -47.39 -41.40 132.88
CA GLU A 588 -46.94 -40.90 134.19
C GLU A 588 -47.48 -41.63 135.46
N ALA A 589 -48.14 -42.79 135.33
CA ALA A 589 -48.74 -43.56 136.43
C ALA A 589 -47.97 -44.84 136.79
N VAL A 590 -47.08 -45.37 135.92
CA VAL A 590 -46.05 -46.33 136.37
C VAL A 590 -44.98 -45.61 137.22
N ILE A 591 -44.88 -44.28 137.11
CA ILE A 591 -43.86 -43.44 137.76
C ILE A 591 -43.88 -43.49 139.30
N ALA A 592 -45.03 -43.81 139.92
CA ALA A 592 -45.10 -44.02 141.38
C ALA A 592 -44.61 -45.41 141.82
N VAL A 593 -44.69 -46.41 140.93
CA VAL A 593 -44.35 -47.79 141.22
C VAL A 593 -42.88 -48.02 140.90
N GLU A 594 -42.09 -48.03 141.97
CA GLU A 594 -40.76 -48.65 142.00
C GLU A 594 -39.68 -47.96 141.13
N SER A 595 -39.63 -46.62 141.05
CA SER A 595 -39.17 -45.78 142.17
C SER A 595 -38.06 -46.47 143.00
N VAL A 596 -38.44 -47.43 143.87
CA VAL A 596 -37.58 -48.38 144.61
C VAL A 596 -36.57 -49.12 143.71
N TRP A 597 -36.98 -49.69 142.57
CA TRP A 597 -36.07 -50.44 141.70
C TRP A 597 -35.05 -49.54 141.00
N SER A 598 -35.45 -48.30 140.70
CA SER A 598 -34.55 -47.28 140.18
C SER A 598 -33.45 -46.89 141.19
N SER A 599 -33.65 -47.08 142.49
CA SER A 599 -32.63 -46.83 143.52
C SER A 599 -31.63 -47.97 143.67
N ILE A 600 -31.97 -49.21 143.26
CA ILE A 600 -31.09 -50.38 143.41
C ILE A 600 -30.34 -50.70 142.11
N LYS A 601 -30.95 -50.54 140.92
CA LYS A 601 -30.18 -50.62 139.65
C LYS A 601 -29.15 -49.48 139.52
N ARG A 602 -29.40 -48.32 140.14
CA ARG A 602 -28.43 -47.23 140.32
C ARG A 602 -27.26 -47.56 141.26
N CYS A 603 -27.16 -48.79 141.78
CA CYS A 603 -26.02 -49.26 142.57
C CYS A 603 -25.21 -50.40 141.92
N LEU A 604 -25.60 -50.97 140.76
CA LEU A 604 -25.03 -52.26 140.33
C LEU A 604 -24.71 -52.50 138.84
N ILE A 605 -25.02 -51.57 137.92
CA ILE A 605 -24.26 -51.38 136.66
C ILE A 605 -24.17 -49.88 136.31
N MET A 606 -24.00 -49.05 137.34
CA MET A 606 -23.43 -47.69 137.23
C MET A 606 -21.92 -47.77 137.37
#